data_AF-A0A737CEM9-F1
#
_entry.id   AF-A0A737CEM9-F1
#
_cell.length_a   1.000
_cell.length_b   1.000
_cell.length_c   1.000
_cell.angle_alpha   90.00
_cell.angle_beta   90.00
_cell.angle_gamma   90.00
#
_symmetry.space_group_name_H-M   'P 1'
#
loop_
_entity.id
_entity.type
_entity.pdbx_description
1 polymer ?
#
loop_
_entity_poly.entity_id
_entity_poly.type
_entity_poly.pdbx_seq_one_letter_code
_entity_poly.pdbx_strand_id
1 'polypeptide(L)'
;MNIIKNCFSFLNSMLGMSGRSYAVSEGHIASKLGSKIVNVKNGSAELLTYRSADLSKERVITQEILSRLDIRENFVAVRIQEDKFTDLKNKTIQGHKETVAKVRDWYNPYQNYLGISMGRVELSSDIAKKECRNAMNVMLMERNDFNNKILNSDNLQKQYGGNGDKSWVVAPLKELLDKGAKVYPDETCSLRLGQPFIITLPETTKVNVDIYPVNKK
;
A
#
# COMPACT_ATOMS: atom_id res chain seq x y z
N MET A 1 -5.95 20.91 -36.49
CA MET A 1 -6.85 21.78 -35.70
C MET A 1 -8.12 20.99 -35.38
N ASN A 2 -8.82 21.36 -34.31
CA ASN A 2 -9.67 20.52 -33.46
C ASN A 2 -11.08 20.08 -33.98
N ILE A 3 -11.57 18.95 -33.42
CA ILE A 3 -12.98 18.58 -33.06
C ILE A 3 -13.96 18.11 -34.17
N ILE A 4 -14.93 17.27 -33.70
CA ILE A 4 -16.17 16.68 -34.29
C ILE A 4 -16.03 15.17 -34.62
N LYS A 5 -16.85 14.22 -34.11
CA LYS A 5 -17.91 14.20 -33.05
C LYS A 5 -18.10 12.76 -32.48
N ASN A 6 -18.94 12.59 -31.45
CA ASN A 6 -19.39 11.30 -30.89
C ASN A 6 -20.20 10.42 -31.87
N CYS A 7 -20.22 9.11 -31.63
CA CYS A 7 -21.44 8.28 -31.76
C CYS A 7 -21.42 7.07 -30.79
N PHE A 8 -22.57 6.75 -30.21
CA PHE A 8 -22.81 5.58 -29.36
C PHE A 8 -23.29 4.37 -30.19
N SER A 9 -23.34 3.21 -29.53
CA SER A 9 -24.22 2.04 -29.78
C SER A 9 -23.83 0.97 -30.83
N PHE A 10 -23.59 -0.23 -30.28
CA PHE A 10 -24.11 -1.56 -30.67
C PHE A 10 -24.03 -2.06 -32.13
N LEU A 11 -23.40 -3.23 -32.32
CA LEU A 11 -24.16 -4.46 -32.57
C LEU A 11 -23.39 -5.73 -32.17
N ASN A 12 -24.13 -6.79 -31.82
CA ASN A 12 -23.63 -8.08 -31.35
C ASN A 12 -23.41 -9.08 -32.50
N SER A 13 -22.44 -9.98 -32.36
CA SER A 13 -22.66 -11.40 -32.70
C SER A 13 -21.64 -12.35 -32.06
N MET A 14 -22.05 -13.05 -31.00
CA MET A 14 -22.04 -14.52 -30.97
C MET A 14 -22.74 -15.02 -29.71
N LEU A 15 -23.96 -15.53 -29.88
CA LEU A 15 -24.71 -16.25 -28.85
C LEU A 15 -24.28 -17.72 -28.87
N GLY A 16 -23.57 -18.15 -27.83
CA GLY A 16 -23.24 -19.54 -27.55
C GLY A 16 -23.37 -19.78 -26.04
N MET A 17 -24.52 -20.27 -25.60
CA MET A 17 -24.85 -20.38 -24.17
C MET A 17 -24.02 -21.46 -23.45
N SER A 18 -23.44 -21.11 -22.30
CA SER A 18 -23.78 -21.79 -21.04
C SER A 18 -23.40 -20.91 -19.85
N GLY A 19 -24.24 -20.91 -18.81
CA GLY A 19 -24.24 -19.84 -17.81
C GLY A 19 -23.28 -20.06 -16.63
N ARG A 20 -22.77 -18.95 -16.09
CA ARG A 20 -22.56 -18.74 -14.65
C ARG A 20 -22.57 -17.25 -14.34
N SER A 21 -23.78 -16.71 -14.19
CA SER A 21 -23.99 -15.35 -13.70
C SER A 21 -23.56 -15.28 -12.23
N TYR A 22 -22.43 -14.64 -11.95
CA TYR A 22 -22.17 -14.08 -10.62
C TYR A 22 -22.62 -12.63 -10.66
N ALA A 23 -23.80 -12.37 -10.09
CA ALA A 23 -24.26 -11.01 -9.87
C ALA A 23 -23.25 -10.29 -8.97
N VAL A 24 -22.71 -9.16 -9.45
CA VAL A 24 -21.93 -8.25 -8.62
C VAL A 24 -22.91 -7.60 -7.65
N SER A 25 -22.95 -8.13 -6.42
CA SER A 25 -23.64 -7.48 -5.32
C SER A 25 -22.86 -6.25 -4.89
N GLU A 26 -23.29 -5.09 -5.35
CA GLU A 26 -22.95 -3.83 -4.71
C GLU A 26 -23.31 -3.93 -3.21
N GLY A 27 -22.35 -3.65 -2.32
CA GLY A 27 -22.60 -3.52 -0.88
C GLY A 27 -21.67 -4.27 0.09
N HIS A 28 -20.94 -5.32 -0.35
CA HIS A 28 -20.32 -6.26 0.62
C HIS A 28 -18.90 -5.97 1.14
N ILE A 29 -18.17 -4.94 0.66
CA ILE A 29 -16.83 -4.62 1.22
C ILE A 29 -16.87 -3.55 2.31
N ALA A 30 -17.83 -2.61 2.27
CA ALA A 30 -18.06 -1.66 3.37
C ALA A 30 -18.33 -2.38 4.71
N SER A 31 -18.98 -3.55 4.68
CA SER A 31 -19.26 -4.35 5.87
C SER A 31 -18.01 -4.98 6.50
N LYS A 32 -16.93 -5.23 5.73
CA LYS A 32 -15.73 -5.91 6.24
C LYS A 32 -14.79 -4.99 7.04
N LEU A 33 -14.91 -3.68 6.85
CA LEU A 33 -14.22 -2.67 7.66
C LEU A 33 -15.04 -2.31 8.93
N GLY A 34 -16.38 -2.25 8.82
CA GLY A 34 -17.26 -1.91 9.94
C GLY A 34 -17.48 -3.02 10.98
N SER A 35 -17.44 -4.30 10.57
CA SER A 35 -17.75 -5.44 11.45
C SER A 35 -16.62 -5.85 12.43
N LYS A 36 -15.40 -5.30 12.28
CA LYS A 36 -14.23 -5.68 13.09
C LYS A 36 -14.10 -4.91 14.42
N ILE A 37 -15.07 -4.06 14.77
CA ILE A 37 -15.03 -3.18 15.95
C ILE A 37 -15.25 -3.94 17.29
N VAL A 38 -15.79 -5.16 17.27
CA VAL A 38 -16.34 -5.82 18.49
C VAL A 38 -15.46 -6.96 19.05
N ASN A 39 -14.32 -7.32 18.43
CA ASN A 39 -13.47 -8.38 19.00
C ASN A 39 -11.97 -8.24 18.68
N VAL A 40 -11.30 -7.30 19.35
CA VAL A 40 -9.83 -7.26 19.42
C VAL A 40 -9.37 -8.36 20.37
N LYS A 41 -8.91 -9.49 19.83
CA LYS A 41 -8.19 -10.48 20.63
C LYS A 41 -6.86 -9.88 21.07
N ASN A 42 -6.64 -9.81 22.39
CA ASN A 42 -5.36 -9.42 22.99
C ASN A 42 -4.25 -10.35 22.49
N GLY A 43 -3.36 -9.81 21.66
CA GLY A 43 -2.34 -10.57 20.93
C GLY A 43 -1.58 -9.71 19.93
N SER A 44 -1.36 -8.42 20.23
CA SER A 44 -0.56 -7.53 19.40
C SER A 44 0.90 -7.94 19.45
N ALA A 45 1.42 -8.51 18.36
CA ALA A 45 2.86 -8.61 18.15
C ALA A 45 3.46 -7.20 18.18
N GLU A 46 4.38 -6.93 19.12
CA GLU A 46 4.82 -5.57 19.39
C GLU A 46 5.87 -5.10 18.36
N LEU A 47 5.38 -4.70 17.18
CA LEU A 47 6.14 -4.27 15.99
C LEU A 47 7.19 -3.15 16.19
N LEU A 48 7.11 -2.43 17.31
CA LEU A 48 7.86 -1.21 17.59
C LEU A 48 8.34 -1.30 19.03
N THR A 49 9.64 -1.42 19.27
CA THR A 49 10.16 -1.53 20.65
C THR A 49 10.86 -0.27 21.16
N TYR A 50 11.39 0.61 20.30
CA TYR A 50 12.27 1.72 20.75
C TYR A 50 12.04 3.07 20.05
N ARG A 51 11.30 4.01 20.69
CA ARG A 51 11.02 5.38 20.20
C ARG A 51 10.80 6.38 21.35
N SER A 52 11.07 7.66 21.10
CA SER A 52 10.90 8.78 22.05
C SER A 52 9.44 9.13 22.36
N ALA A 53 9.21 9.93 23.40
CA ALA A 53 7.87 10.18 23.96
C ALA A 53 6.86 10.81 22.98
N ASP A 54 7.25 11.76 22.12
CA ASP A 54 6.33 12.33 21.12
C ASP A 54 5.91 11.31 20.05
N LEU A 55 6.79 10.36 19.73
CA LEU A 55 6.49 9.25 18.83
C LEU A 55 5.63 8.16 19.49
N SER A 56 5.32 8.24 20.80
CA SER A 56 4.53 7.21 21.49
C SER A 56 3.10 7.11 20.97
N LYS A 57 2.42 8.24 20.78
CA LYS A 57 1.06 8.30 20.22
C LYS A 57 1.04 7.81 18.77
N GLU A 58 2.00 8.25 17.97
CA GLU A 58 2.13 7.80 16.57
C GLU A 58 2.46 6.30 16.47
N ARG A 59 3.27 5.76 17.39
CA ARG A 59 3.54 4.32 17.55
C ARG A 59 2.26 3.53 17.82
N VAL A 60 1.45 3.96 18.78
CA VAL A 60 0.18 3.29 19.11
C VAL A 60 -0.76 3.29 17.91
N ILE A 61 -0.93 4.43 17.24
CA ILE A 61 -1.76 4.54 16.03
C ILE A 61 -1.23 3.65 14.90
N THR A 62 0.08 3.63 14.67
CA THR A 62 0.73 2.75 13.68
C THR A 62 0.50 1.27 13.99
N GLN A 63 0.70 0.85 15.24
CA GLN A 63 0.43 -0.52 15.69
C GLN A 63 -1.06 -0.90 15.54
N GLU A 64 -1.97 0.03 15.84
CA GLU A 64 -3.41 -0.19 15.68
C GLU A 64 -3.79 -0.38 14.19
N ILE A 65 -3.30 0.47 13.29
CA ILE A 65 -3.55 0.35 11.83
C ILE A 65 -3.05 -1.01 11.32
N LEU A 66 -1.85 -1.43 11.71
CA LEU A 66 -1.24 -2.67 11.24
C LEU A 66 -1.93 -3.92 11.83
N SER A 67 -2.24 -3.92 13.13
CA SER A 67 -2.94 -5.03 13.81
C SER A 67 -4.37 -5.24 13.30
N ARG A 68 -5.10 -4.18 12.92
CA ARG A 68 -6.43 -4.29 12.27
C ARG A 68 -6.38 -5.17 11.01
N LEU A 69 -5.25 -5.22 10.31
CA LEU A 69 -5.00 -6.05 9.12
C LEU A 69 -4.13 -7.30 9.37
N ASP A 70 -3.83 -7.62 10.63
CA ASP A 70 -2.92 -8.71 11.04
C ASP A 70 -1.50 -8.62 10.44
N ILE A 71 -0.99 -7.41 10.26
CA ILE A 71 0.36 -7.16 9.76
C ILE A 71 1.37 -7.26 10.92
N ARG A 72 2.44 -8.03 10.73
CA ARG A 72 3.43 -8.44 11.76
C ARG A 72 4.88 -8.24 11.30
N GLU A 73 5.87 -8.53 12.16
CA GLU A 73 7.29 -8.23 11.89
C GLU A 73 7.87 -8.97 10.66
N ASN A 74 7.28 -10.11 10.28
CA ASN A 74 7.66 -10.89 9.10
C ASN A 74 7.17 -10.28 7.77
N PHE A 75 6.48 -9.14 7.81
CA PHE A 75 6.05 -8.43 6.61
C PHE A 75 7.18 -7.61 5.98
N VAL A 76 7.12 -7.52 4.66
CA VAL A 76 7.95 -6.66 3.83
C VAL A 76 7.09 -5.63 3.11
N ALA A 77 7.65 -4.45 2.90
CA ALA A 77 7.09 -3.43 2.03
C ALA A 77 7.66 -3.60 0.62
N VAL A 78 6.79 -3.90 -0.33
CA VAL A 78 7.14 -4.30 -1.68
C VAL A 78 6.59 -3.29 -2.67
N ARG A 79 7.40 -2.80 -3.61
CA ARG A 79 6.93 -1.97 -4.73
C ARG A 79 7.65 -2.28 -6.03
N ILE A 80 7.04 -1.91 -7.14
CA ILE A 80 7.72 -1.81 -8.44
C ILE A 80 8.21 -0.37 -8.60
N GLN A 81 9.42 -0.20 -9.11
CA GLN A 81 10.03 1.11 -9.37
C GLN A 81 10.89 1.02 -10.64
N GLU A 82 10.96 2.11 -11.41
CA GLU A 82 11.91 2.19 -12.52
C GLU A 82 13.34 2.26 -11.97
N ASP A 83 14.26 1.56 -12.62
CA ASP A 83 15.64 1.41 -12.16
C ASP A 83 16.34 2.77 -12.02
N LYS A 84 16.01 3.74 -12.90
CA LYS A 84 16.53 5.11 -12.86
C LYS A 84 16.19 5.90 -11.58
N PHE A 85 15.18 5.47 -10.83
CA PHE A 85 14.80 6.06 -9.54
C PHE A 85 15.27 5.22 -8.34
N THR A 86 16.00 4.13 -8.57
CA THR A 86 16.46 3.22 -7.52
C THR A 86 17.98 3.33 -7.41
N ASP A 87 18.53 3.52 -6.22
CA ASP A 87 19.99 3.54 -6.03
C ASP A 87 20.50 2.09 -6.05
N LEU A 88 20.69 1.55 -7.26
CA LEU A 88 21.13 0.16 -7.47
C LEU A 88 22.51 -0.13 -6.85
N LYS A 89 23.37 0.89 -6.75
CA LYS A 89 24.74 0.76 -6.22
C LYS A 89 24.73 0.61 -4.71
N ASN A 90 24.04 1.52 -4.01
CA ASN A 90 23.99 1.53 -2.55
C ASN A 90 22.82 0.68 -2.00
N LYS A 91 21.96 0.15 -2.90
CA LYS A 91 20.73 -0.58 -2.58
C LYS A 91 19.81 0.19 -1.64
N THR A 92 19.47 1.43 -2.02
CA THR A 92 18.56 2.27 -1.23
C THR A 92 17.42 2.89 -2.05
N ILE A 93 16.35 3.23 -1.34
CA ILE A 93 15.28 4.11 -1.85
C ILE A 93 14.97 5.26 -0.89
N GLN A 94 14.31 6.27 -1.44
CA GLN A 94 13.74 7.43 -0.76
C GLN A 94 12.32 7.63 -1.31
N GLY A 95 11.42 8.21 -0.51
CA GLY A 95 10.09 8.62 -0.98
C GLY A 95 10.13 9.95 -1.76
N HIS A 96 8.96 10.43 -2.18
CA HIS A 96 8.77 11.75 -2.81
C HIS A 96 7.48 12.43 -2.31
N LYS A 97 7.35 13.74 -2.53
CA LYS A 97 6.18 14.52 -2.11
C LYS A 97 4.98 14.41 -3.06
N GLU A 98 5.22 14.12 -4.34
CA GLU A 98 4.19 14.08 -5.38
C GLU A 98 3.54 12.69 -5.52
N THR A 99 2.94 12.18 -4.44
CA THR A 99 2.15 10.94 -4.45
C THR A 99 0.66 11.23 -4.64
N VAL A 100 -0.02 10.46 -5.50
CA VAL A 100 -1.40 10.78 -5.95
C VAL A 100 -2.49 9.89 -5.34
N ALA A 101 -2.13 8.95 -4.46
CA ALA A 101 -3.09 8.05 -3.82
C ALA A 101 -3.96 8.81 -2.80
N LYS A 102 -5.23 8.40 -2.65
CA LYS A 102 -6.04 8.79 -1.48
C LYS A 102 -5.84 7.75 -0.40
N VAL A 103 -5.66 8.22 0.83
CA VAL A 103 -5.32 7.36 1.96
C VAL A 103 -6.20 7.66 3.15
N ARG A 104 -6.31 6.69 4.06
CA ARG A 104 -7.01 6.90 5.34
C ARG A 104 -6.04 7.33 6.44
N ASP A 105 -6.08 8.61 6.79
CA ASP A 105 -5.31 9.17 7.89
C ASP A 105 -5.99 8.94 9.24
N TRP A 106 -5.40 8.04 10.04
CA TRP A 106 -5.78 7.78 11.43
C TRP A 106 -4.94 8.56 12.45
N TYR A 107 -3.93 9.33 12.03
CA TYR A 107 -3.14 10.22 12.88
C TYR A 107 -3.89 11.54 13.15
N ASN A 108 -4.74 11.99 12.23
CA ASN A 108 -5.65 13.14 12.39
C ASN A 108 -7.14 12.72 12.33
N PRO A 109 -7.64 11.88 13.26
CA PRO A 109 -9.00 11.33 13.18
C PRO A 109 -10.09 12.41 13.33
N TYR A 110 -11.33 12.03 13.02
CA TYR A 110 -12.53 12.81 13.29
C TYR A 110 -13.58 11.95 13.98
N GLN A 111 -14.46 12.59 14.78
CA GLN A 111 -15.64 11.93 15.31
C GLN A 111 -16.76 11.99 14.27
N ASN A 112 -17.34 10.85 13.92
CA ASN A 112 -18.54 10.81 13.09
C ASN A 112 -19.79 11.18 13.90
N TYR A 113 -20.95 11.23 13.25
CA TYR A 113 -22.23 11.60 13.89
C TYR A 113 -22.69 10.63 15.00
N LEU A 114 -22.07 9.45 15.13
CA LEU A 114 -22.30 8.46 16.20
C LEU A 114 -21.28 8.56 17.35
N GLY A 115 -20.37 9.53 17.32
CA GLY A 115 -19.27 9.62 18.29
C GLY A 115 -18.23 8.51 18.14
N ILE A 116 -18.09 7.93 16.94
CA ILE A 116 -17.08 6.93 16.63
C ILE A 116 -15.91 7.61 15.90
N SER A 117 -14.70 7.36 16.40
CA SER A 117 -13.46 7.87 15.82
C SER A 117 -13.17 7.19 14.47
N MET A 118 -13.00 7.99 13.43
CA MET A 118 -12.78 7.56 12.06
C MET A 118 -11.56 8.27 11.46
N GLY A 119 -10.76 7.55 10.67
CA GLY A 119 -9.68 8.15 9.90
C GLY A 119 -10.21 8.95 8.71
N ARG A 120 -9.64 10.14 8.47
CA ARG A 120 -9.99 11.04 7.35
C ARG A 120 -9.48 10.48 6.03
N VAL A 121 -10.16 10.79 4.92
CA VAL A 121 -9.66 10.48 3.58
C VAL A 121 -8.96 11.73 3.04
N GLU A 122 -7.65 11.67 2.86
CA GLU A 122 -6.82 12.78 2.36
C GLU A 122 -5.94 12.31 1.19
N LEU A 123 -5.40 13.25 0.41
CA LEU A 123 -4.39 12.94 -0.60
C LEU A 123 -3.04 12.72 0.08
N SER A 124 -2.33 11.67 -0.35
CA SER A 124 -1.00 11.33 0.16
C SER A 124 0.04 12.45 -0.07
N SER A 125 -0.06 13.20 -1.16
CA SER A 125 0.73 14.42 -1.40
C SER A 125 0.54 15.47 -0.30
N ASP A 126 -0.68 15.63 0.18
CA ASP A 126 -1.05 16.75 1.05
C ASP A 126 -0.57 16.46 2.47
N ILE A 127 -0.72 15.21 2.92
CA ILE A 127 -0.09 14.71 4.15
C ILE A 127 1.43 14.85 4.07
N ALA A 128 2.06 14.40 2.97
CA ALA A 128 3.51 14.46 2.80
C ALA A 128 4.05 15.91 2.85
N LYS A 129 3.34 16.85 2.21
CA LYS A 129 3.70 18.28 2.21
C LYS A 129 3.43 18.93 3.58
N LYS A 130 2.29 18.66 4.21
CA LYS A 130 1.88 19.19 5.52
C LYS A 130 2.82 18.75 6.65
N GLU A 131 3.28 17.51 6.63
CA GLU A 131 4.16 16.96 7.68
C GLU A 131 5.66 17.13 7.38
N CYS A 132 6.06 17.72 6.23
CA CYS A 132 7.44 17.77 5.75
C CYS A 132 8.08 16.37 5.70
N ARG A 133 7.46 15.48 4.91
CA ARG A 133 7.81 14.05 4.77
C ARG A 133 7.84 13.64 3.31
N ASN A 134 8.51 12.53 3.05
CA ASN A 134 8.56 11.88 1.74
C ASN A 134 7.73 10.59 1.77
N ALA A 135 6.88 10.39 0.75
CA ALA A 135 5.93 9.29 0.67
C ALA A 135 6.33 8.24 -0.37
N MET A 136 5.90 7.00 -0.17
CA MET A 136 6.05 5.90 -1.13
C MET A 136 4.85 4.97 -1.09
N ASN A 137 4.37 4.57 -2.26
CA ASN A 137 3.36 3.52 -2.39
C ASN A 137 4.02 2.13 -2.31
N VAL A 138 3.45 1.27 -1.47
CA VAL A 138 3.95 -0.08 -1.21
C VAL A 138 2.79 -1.06 -1.02
N MET A 139 3.06 -2.33 -1.29
CA MET A 139 2.23 -3.45 -0.88
C MET A 139 2.88 -4.08 0.36
N LEU A 140 2.15 -4.15 1.47
CA LEU A 140 2.57 -4.90 2.65
C LEU A 140 2.10 -6.36 2.50
N MET A 141 3.04 -7.29 2.59
CA MET A 141 2.80 -8.74 2.50
C MET A 141 3.82 -9.52 3.34
N GLU A 142 3.50 -10.75 3.73
CA GLU A 142 4.47 -11.62 4.39
C GLU A 142 5.65 -11.93 3.46
N ARG A 143 6.87 -11.98 4.01
CA ARG A 143 8.08 -12.30 3.24
C ARG A 143 8.01 -13.67 2.54
N ASN A 144 7.36 -14.66 3.16
CA ASN A 144 7.16 -15.97 2.54
C ASN A 144 6.20 -15.90 1.33
N ASP A 145 5.14 -15.09 1.44
CA ASP A 145 4.21 -14.85 0.33
C ASP A 145 4.89 -14.11 -0.82
N PHE A 146 5.73 -13.11 -0.54
CA PHE A 146 6.55 -12.45 -1.54
C PHE A 146 7.45 -13.45 -2.29
N ASN A 147 8.22 -14.25 -1.55
CA ASN A 147 9.12 -15.25 -2.12
C ASN A 147 8.38 -16.30 -2.96
N ASN A 148 7.22 -16.78 -2.49
CA ASN A 148 6.50 -17.88 -3.12
C ASN A 148 5.58 -17.44 -4.27
N LYS A 149 5.06 -16.20 -4.26
CA LYS A 149 4.08 -15.71 -5.24
C LYS A 149 4.66 -14.70 -6.23
N ILE A 150 5.61 -13.85 -5.81
CA ILE A 150 6.18 -12.82 -6.68
C ILE A 150 7.46 -13.30 -7.36
N LEU A 151 8.31 -14.06 -6.66
CA LEU A 151 9.60 -14.55 -7.18
C LEU A 151 9.56 -15.95 -7.83
N ASN A 152 8.40 -16.63 -7.90
CA ASN A 152 8.30 -18.03 -8.34
C ASN A 152 7.36 -18.26 -9.55
N SER A 153 7.54 -19.43 -10.18
CA SER A 153 6.77 -20.13 -11.24
C SER A 153 6.09 -19.31 -12.34
N ASP A 154 5.05 -18.55 -12.02
CA ASP A 154 4.19 -17.87 -13.00
C ASP A 154 4.66 -16.45 -13.37
N ASN A 155 5.80 -16.04 -12.81
CA ASN A 155 6.50 -14.81 -13.18
C ASN A 155 5.63 -13.55 -13.07
N LEU A 156 4.87 -13.44 -11.97
CA LEU A 156 4.15 -12.21 -11.58
C LEU A 156 5.11 -11.01 -11.54
N GLN A 157 6.39 -11.27 -11.26
CA GLN A 157 7.49 -10.32 -11.42
C GLN A 157 7.50 -9.64 -12.80
N LYS A 158 7.36 -10.38 -13.90
CA LYS A 158 7.23 -9.83 -15.27
C LYS A 158 5.84 -9.27 -15.54
N GLN A 159 4.78 -9.98 -15.13
CA GLN A 159 3.40 -9.57 -15.42
C GLN A 159 3.07 -8.17 -14.88
N TYR A 160 3.49 -7.86 -13.65
CA TYR A 160 3.24 -6.56 -13.02
C TYR A 160 4.45 -5.63 -13.09
N GLY A 161 5.67 -6.16 -13.09
CA GLY A 161 6.89 -5.36 -13.20
C GLY A 161 7.04 -4.66 -14.55
N GLY A 162 6.44 -5.20 -15.62
CA GLY A 162 6.36 -4.55 -16.93
C GLY A 162 7.65 -4.65 -17.75
N ASN A 163 8.08 -3.53 -18.32
CA ASN A 163 9.26 -3.44 -19.18
C ASN A 163 10.57 -3.61 -18.39
N GLY A 164 11.63 -4.07 -19.07
CA GLY A 164 12.89 -4.54 -18.47
C GLY A 164 13.79 -3.51 -17.77
N ASP A 165 13.31 -2.27 -17.59
CA ASP A 165 13.99 -1.17 -16.88
C ASP A 165 13.33 -0.87 -15.53
N LYS A 166 12.71 -1.90 -14.95
CA LYS A 166 12.02 -1.87 -13.67
C LYS A 166 12.51 -3.01 -12.79
N SER A 167 12.51 -2.74 -11.50
CA SER A 167 12.83 -3.70 -10.45
C SER A 167 11.71 -3.75 -9.43
N TRP A 168 11.55 -4.92 -8.83
CA TRP A 168 10.88 -5.03 -7.54
C TRP A 168 11.84 -4.61 -6.45
N VAL A 169 11.37 -3.76 -5.58
CA VAL A 169 12.12 -3.17 -4.49
C VAL A 169 11.43 -3.54 -3.19
N VAL A 170 12.20 -4.11 -2.27
CA VAL A 170 11.69 -4.75 -1.05
C VAL A 170 12.44 -4.22 0.17
N ALA A 171 11.70 -3.59 1.08
CA ALA A 171 12.23 -3.15 2.38
C ALA A 171 11.63 -4.00 3.51
N PRO A 172 12.40 -4.38 4.54
CA PRO A 172 11.82 -4.90 5.78
C PRO A 172 10.87 -3.88 6.41
N LEU A 173 9.65 -4.27 6.77
CA LEU A 173 8.71 -3.34 7.41
C LEU A 173 9.28 -2.79 8.73
N LYS A 174 9.98 -3.64 9.48
CA LYS A 174 10.66 -3.25 10.73
C LYS A 174 11.68 -2.13 10.52
N GLU A 175 12.50 -2.17 9.46
CA GLU A 175 13.49 -1.10 9.20
C GLU A 175 12.81 0.23 8.86
N LEU A 176 11.77 0.21 8.02
CA LEU A 176 10.95 1.39 7.71
C LEU A 176 10.38 2.01 8.98
N LEU A 177 9.76 1.16 9.81
CA LEU A 177 9.18 1.50 11.09
C LEU A 177 10.23 2.11 12.02
N ASP A 178 11.36 1.46 12.25
CA ASP A 178 12.47 1.95 13.09
C ASP A 178 13.02 3.30 12.60
N LYS A 179 13.08 3.51 11.28
CA LYS A 179 13.56 4.77 10.64
C LYS A 179 12.56 5.93 10.65
N GLY A 180 11.34 5.75 11.15
CA GLY A 180 10.37 6.84 11.28
C GLY A 180 9.03 6.64 10.60
N ALA A 181 8.80 5.51 9.93
CA ALA A 181 7.62 5.34 9.08
C ALA A 181 6.29 5.57 9.81
N LYS A 182 5.43 6.36 9.16
CA LYS A 182 3.98 6.34 9.37
C LYS A 182 3.35 5.55 8.22
N VAL A 183 2.26 4.85 8.51
CA VAL A 183 1.58 3.95 7.56
C VAL A 183 0.14 4.41 7.36
N TYR A 184 -0.30 4.51 6.11
CA TYR A 184 -1.64 4.98 5.75
C TYR A 184 -2.24 3.98 4.76
N PRO A 185 -3.38 3.32 5.07
CA PRO A 185 -4.05 2.43 4.12
C PRO A 185 -4.43 3.19 2.84
N ASP A 186 -4.10 2.63 1.69
CA ASP A 186 -4.39 3.21 0.37
C ASP A 186 -5.80 2.77 -0.10
N GLU A 187 -6.68 3.75 -0.25
CA GLU A 187 -8.09 3.57 -0.64
C GLU A 187 -8.27 3.58 -2.18
N THR A 188 -7.21 3.91 -2.93
CA THR A 188 -7.23 4.08 -4.40
C THR A 188 -6.57 2.94 -5.18
N CYS A 189 -5.59 2.25 -4.60
CA CYS A 189 -4.96 1.11 -5.25
C CYS A 189 -6.00 0.00 -5.52
N SER A 190 -6.05 -0.51 -6.75
CA SER A 190 -6.89 -1.66 -7.15
C SER A 190 -6.13 -2.99 -7.15
N LEU A 191 -4.80 -2.96 -7.10
CA LEU A 191 -3.94 -4.16 -7.08
C LEU A 191 -4.05 -4.87 -5.70
N ARG A 192 -4.23 -6.19 -5.70
CA ARG A 192 -4.49 -6.99 -4.50
C ARG A 192 -3.49 -8.15 -4.32
N LEU A 193 -2.21 -7.91 -4.65
CA LEU A 193 -1.12 -8.85 -4.36
C LEU A 193 -0.78 -8.90 -2.86
N GLY A 194 -1.06 -7.83 -2.12
CA GLY A 194 -0.93 -7.70 -0.68
C GLY A 194 -1.88 -6.61 -0.16
N GLN A 195 -1.61 -6.05 1.03
CA GLN A 195 -2.34 -4.88 1.55
C GLN A 195 -1.72 -3.59 1.00
N PRO A 196 -2.46 -2.72 0.29
CA PRO A 196 -1.90 -1.50 -0.29
C PRO A 196 -1.79 -0.39 0.76
N PHE A 197 -0.63 0.28 0.79
CA PHE A 197 -0.32 1.34 1.74
C PHE A 197 0.48 2.46 1.08
N ILE A 198 0.31 3.67 1.59
CA ILE A 198 1.34 4.70 1.54
C ILE A 198 2.12 4.66 2.85
N ILE A 199 3.45 4.71 2.74
CA ILE A 199 4.35 4.92 3.87
C ILE A 199 4.99 6.30 3.72
N THR A 200 5.03 7.09 4.80
CA THR A 200 5.76 8.36 4.84
C THR A 200 6.94 8.29 5.80
N LEU A 201 8.08 8.84 5.38
CA LEU A 201 9.35 8.89 6.12
C LEU A 201 9.81 10.36 6.25
N PRO A 202 10.66 10.70 7.23
CA PRO A 202 11.34 11.99 7.24
C PRO A 202 12.10 12.24 5.92
N GLU A 203 12.16 13.49 5.46
CA GLU A 203 12.52 13.81 4.06
C GLU A 203 13.87 13.21 3.59
N THR A 204 14.90 13.26 4.43
CA THR A 204 16.26 12.79 4.11
C THR A 204 16.46 11.29 4.34
N THR A 205 15.46 10.57 4.83
CA THR A 205 15.58 9.15 5.19
C THR A 205 15.71 8.26 3.96
N LYS A 206 16.82 7.51 3.90
CA LYS A 206 17.02 6.40 2.96
C LYS A 206 16.81 5.06 3.64
N VAL A 207 16.22 4.12 2.92
CA VAL A 207 15.87 2.77 3.38
C VAL A 207 16.67 1.76 2.58
N ASN A 208 17.25 0.76 3.24
CA ASN A 208 17.97 -0.32 2.57
C ASN A 208 16.96 -1.27 1.94
N VAL A 209 17.27 -1.79 0.75
CA VAL A 209 16.34 -2.62 -0.01
C VAL A 209 17.02 -3.80 -0.69
N ASP A 210 16.29 -4.91 -0.74
CA ASP A 210 16.56 -5.97 -1.70
C ASP A 210 15.94 -5.55 -3.04
N ILE A 211 16.69 -5.76 -4.14
CA ILE A 211 16.32 -5.32 -5.49
C ILE A 211 16.29 -6.55 -6.39
N TYR A 212 15.15 -6.79 -7.04
CA TYR A 212 14.91 -7.94 -7.92
C TYR A 212 14.52 -7.41 -9.31
N PRO A 213 15.49 -7.26 -10.24
CA PRO A 213 15.23 -6.80 -11.61
C PRO A 213 14.24 -7.70 -12.35
N VAL A 214 13.30 -7.10 -13.06
CA VAL A 214 12.22 -7.83 -13.77
C VAL A 214 12.77 -8.70 -14.92
N ASN A 215 13.83 -8.21 -15.56
CA ASN A 215 14.67 -9.00 -16.46
C ASN A 215 16.08 -9.10 -15.88
N LYS A 216 16.66 -10.31 -15.90
CA LYS A 216 18.11 -10.47 -15.82
C LYS A 216 18.70 -9.94 -17.13
N LYS A 217 19.57 -8.94 -17.04
CA LYS A 217 20.46 -8.53 -18.13
C LYS A 217 21.61 -9.52 -18.25
#